data_AF-A0A453RG80-F1
#
_entry.id   AF-A0A453RG80-F1
#
_cell.length_a   1.000
_cell.length_b   1.000
_cell.length_c   1.000
_cell.angle_alpha   90.00
_cell.angle_beta   90.00
_cell.angle_gamma   90.00
#
_symmetry.space_group_name_H-M   'P 1'
#
loop_
_entity.id
_entity.type
_entity.pdbx_description
1 polymer ?
#
loop_
_entity_poly.entity_id
_entity_poly.type
_entity_poly.pdbx_seq_one_letter_code
_entity_poly.pdbx_strand_id
1 'polypeptide(L)'
;MASEQTVHMNGGQGDTSYARNSSLQNAEQNKMRPLIEEAIADLLSTGASLPRSMVVADLGCSSGPNALTLVSICVDAIRSQCLRSRQPPVEVCIFLNDLPDNDFNMVVKSLVAFQQSHRSVVTGVMPGSFYGRLFTSGSLHLACSANSLHWLSEVV
;
A
#
# COMPACT_ATOMS: atom_id res chain seq x y z
N MET A 1 -29.05 -9.88 8.41
CA MET A 1 -27.68 -9.35 8.32
C MET A 1 -26.84 -10.51 7.84
N ALA A 2 -26.61 -10.63 6.53
CA ALA A 2 -25.66 -11.61 6.04
C ALA A 2 -24.31 -11.26 6.69
N SER A 3 -23.66 -12.24 7.32
CA SER A 3 -22.27 -12.07 7.75
C SER A 3 -21.48 -11.62 6.53
N GLU A 4 -20.84 -10.46 6.58
CA GLU A 4 -19.78 -10.16 5.61
C GLU A 4 -18.86 -11.38 5.63
N GLN A 5 -18.67 -12.03 4.48
CA GLN A 5 -17.74 -13.14 4.40
C GLN A 5 -16.36 -12.57 4.72
N THR A 6 -15.78 -13.00 5.83
CA THR A 6 -14.43 -12.59 6.22
C THR A 6 -13.44 -13.41 5.42
N VAL A 7 -13.19 -12.95 4.20
CA VAL A 7 -12.13 -13.47 3.34
C VAL A 7 -10.80 -12.83 3.75
N HIS A 8 -9.80 -13.64 4.04
CA HIS A 8 -8.45 -13.15 4.28
C HIS A 8 -7.45 -14.21 3.85
N MET A 9 -6.22 -13.79 3.59
CA MET A 9 -5.16 -14.72 3.28
C MET A 9 -4.71 -15.47 4.54
N ASN A 10 -4.16 -16.68 4.36
CA ASN A 10 -3.60 -17.46 5.47
C ASN A 10 -2.51 -16.65 6.19
N GLY A 11 -2.79 -16.21 7.42
CA GLY A 11 -1.87 -15.41 8.23
C GLY A 11 -0.66 -16.19 8.76
N GLY A 12 0.20 -15.49 9.48
CA GLY A 12 1.39 -16.06 10.11
C GLY A 12 2.55 -16.33 9.16
N GLN A 13 3.47 -17.20 9.62
CA GLN A 13 4.78 -17.43 9.01
C GLN A 13 5.09 -18.92 8.78
N GLY A 14 4.09 -19.80 8.92
CA GLY A 14 4.24 -21.24 8.70
C GLY A 14 4.28 -21.61 7.21
N ASP A 15 4.53 -22.88 6.90
CA ASP A 15 4.71 -23.33 5.51
C ASP A 15 3.46 -23.22 4.64
N THR A 16 2.28 -23.12 5.23
CA THR A 16 1.00 -22.89 4.53
C THR A 16 0.55 -21.42 4.55
N SER A 17 1.34 -20.53 5.15
CA SER A 17 1.04 -19.10 5.23
C SER A 17 1.16 -18.43 3.88
N TYR A 18 0.37 -17.38 3.67
CA TYR A 18 0.47 -16.54 2.48
C TYR A 18 1.85 -15.88 2.37
N ALA A 19 2.46 -15.51 3.50
CA ALA A 19 3.79 -14.91 3.54
C ALA A 19 4.87 -15.77 2.86
N ARG A 20 4.72 -17.11 2.88
CA ARG A 20 5.64 -18.06 2.24
C ARG A 20 5.20 -18.57 0.87
N ASN A 21 3.95 -18.32 0.47
CA ASN A 21 3.34 -18.91 -0.73
C ASN A 21 2.79 -17.87 -1.72
N SER A 22 3.30 -16.63 -1.68
CA SER A 22 2.80 -15.52 -2.49
C SER A 22 3.84 -14.93 -3.44
N SER A 23 4.79 -15.75 -3.90
CA SER A 23 5.87 -15.32 -4.81
C SER A 23 5.35 -14.85 -6.18
N LEU A 24 4.26 -15.45 -6.68
CA LEU A 24 3.63 -15.04 -7.93
C LEU A 24 3.05 -13.62 -7.82
N GLN A 25 2.28 -13.36 -6.76
CA GLN A 25 1.70 -12.04 -6.49
C GLN A 25 2.80 -11.00 -6.26
N ASN A 26 3.91 -11.37 -5.60
CA ASN A 26 5.06 -10.49 -5.44
C ASN A 26 5.69 -10.12 -6.79
N ALA A 27 5.87 -11.09 -7.69
CA ALA A 27 6.42 -10.85 -9.02
C ALA A 27 5.51 -9.93 -9.85
N GLU A 28 4.19 -10.07 -9.73
CA GLU A 28 3.22 -9.18 -10.37
C GLU A 28 3.27 -7.76 -9.80
N GLN A 29 3.32 -7.61 -8.48
CA GLN A 29 3.48 -6.30 -7.84
C GLN A 29 4.76 -5.58 -8.31
N ASN A 30 5.88 -6.30 -8.45
CA ASN A 30 7.12 -5.74 -8.96
C ASN A 30 7.03 -5.31 -10.43
N LYS A 31 6.25 -6.01 -11.26
CA LYS A 31 6.00 -5.61 -12.66
C LYS A 31 5.19 -4.31 -12.77
N MET A 32 4.49 -3.89 -11.72
CA MET A 32 3.77 -2.61 -11.69
C MET A 32 4.69 -1.40 -11.47
N ARG A 33 5.96 -1.61 -11.11
CA ARG A 33 6.94 -0.53 -10.87
C ARG A 33 6.94 0.59 -11.91
N PRO A 34 7.10 0.33 -13.23
CA PRO A 34 7.12 1.40 -14.22
C PRO A 34 5.83 2.23 -14.23
N LEU A 35 4.67 1.60 -14.02
CA LEU A 35 3.38 2.29 -13.96
C LEU A 35 3.28 3.20 -12.72
N ILE A 36 3.79 2.73 -11.59
CA ILE A 36 3.84 3.50 -10.34
C ILE A 36 4.79 4.70 -10.48
N GLU A 37 5.97 4.48 -11.07
CA GLU A 37 6.96 5.52 -11.32
C GLU A 37 6.42 6.61 -12.25
N GLU A 38 5.71 6.22 -13.33
CA GLU A 38 5.04 7.14 -14.25
C GLU A 38 3.94 7.95 -13.54
N ALA A 39 3.03 7.29 -12.81
CA ALA A 39 1.96 7.97 -12.09
C ALA A 39 2.49 8.98 -11.04
N ILE A 40 3.60 8.65 -10.37
CA ILE A 40 4.24 9.56 -9.41
C ILE A 40 4.93 10.73 -10.11
N ALA A 41 5.58 10.49 -11.25
CA ALA A 41 6.17 11.56 -12.05
C ALA A 41 5.10 12.57 -12.47
N ASP A 42 3.93 12.11 -12.92
CA ASP A 42 2.81 12.96 -13.31
C ASP A 42 2.22 13.75 -12.12
N LEU A 43 1.99 13.07 -10.98
CA LEU A 43 1.49 13.71 -9.75
C LEU A 43 2.41 14.82 -9.25
N LEU A 44 3.73 14.66 -9.40
CA LEU A 44 4.72 15.62 -8.94
C LEU A 44 5.08 16.69 -9.98
N SER A 45 4.66 16.52 -11.24
CA SER A 45 4.93 17.48 -12.33
C SER A 45 3.78 18.44 -12.60
N THR A 46 2.57 18.15 -12.09
CA THR A 46 1.33 18.86 -12.44
C THR A 46 1.06 20.16 -11.66
N GLY A 47 1.98 20.62 -10.81
CA GLY A 47 1.80 21.82 -9.97
C GLY A 47 2.94 22.85 -10.07
N ALA A 48 2.62 24.14 -9.86
CA ALA A 48 3.63 25.20 -9.74
C ALA A 48 4.54 25.05 -8.50
N SER A 49 4.10 24.24 -7.52
CA SER A 49 4.86 23.84 -6.33
C SER A 49 4.48 22.42 -5.93
N LEU A 50 5.44 21.64 -5.44
CA LEU A 50 5.19 20.29 -4.92
C LEU A 50 4.32 20.30 -3.66
N PRO A 51 3.53 19.24 -3.42
CA PRO A 51 2.84 19.06 -2.16
C PRO A 51 3.87 18.88 -1.03
N ARG A 52 3.58 19.45 0.14
CA ARG A 52 4.42 19.30 1.34
C ARG A 52 4.46 17.85 1.84
N SER A 53 3.38 17.12 1.63
CA SER A 53 3.23 15.72 1.99
C SER A 53 2.46 14.95 0.93
N MET A 54 2.75 13.66 0.77
CA MET A 54 1.96 12.73 -0.01
C MET A 54 1.36 11.65 0.86
N VAL A 55 0.15 11.24 0.52
CA VAL A 55 -0.57 10.15 1.18
C VAL A 55 -0.80 9.05 0.15
N VAL A 56 -0.24 7.87 0.44
CA VAL A 56 -0.28 6.69 -0.41
C VAL A 56 -1.01 5.58 0.35
N ALA A 57 -1.88 4.84 -0.33
CA ALA A 57 -2.54 3.67 0.24
C ALA A 57 -2.36 2.43 -0.63
N ASP A 58 -2.22 1.27 0.00
CA ASP A 58 -2.36 -0.05 -0.63
C ASP A 58 -3.67 -0.68 -0.18
N LEU A 59 -4.57 -0.97 -1.11
CA LEU A 59 -5.91 -1.49 -0.88
C LEU A 59 -5.93 -3.01 -1.11
N GLY A 60 -6.04 -3.78 -0.03
CA GLY A 60 -5.89 -5.23 -0.01
C GLY A 60 -4.41 -5.65 0.07
N CYS A 61 -3.71 -5.16 1.09
CA CYS A 61 -2.27 -5.37 1.27
C CYS A 61 -1.92 -6.81 1.70
N SER A 62 -2.88 -7.58 2.19
CA SER A 62 -2.70 -8.88 2.84
C SER A 62 -1.67 -8.78 3.98
N SER A 63 -0.82 -9.77 4.13
CA SER A 63 0.21 -9.84 5.16
C SER A 63 1.53 -10.37 4.60
N GLY A 64 2.60 -10.24 5.39
CA GLY A 64 3.92 -10.74 5.04
C GLY A 64 4.72 -9.77 4.18
N PRO A 65 5.76 -10.25 3.48
CA PRO A 65 6.68 -9.37 2.77
C PRO A 65 5.99 -8.58 1.64
N ASN A 66 4.94 -9.16 1.03
CA ASN A 66 4.23 -8.53 -0.07
C ASN A 66 3.49 -7.25 0.33
N ALA A 67 3.03 -7.15 1.59
CA ALA A 67 2.27 -6.00 2.10
C ALA A 67 3.03 -4.67 2.01
N LEU A 68 4.37 -4.70 1.86
CA LEU A 68 5.18 -3.50 1.69
C LEU A 68 5.62 -3.23 0.25
N THR A 69 5.36 -4.14 -0.70
CA THR A 69 6.00 -4.08 -2.03
C THR A 69 5.57 -2.83 -2.80
N LEU A 70 4.26 -2.62 -2.97
CA LEU A 70 3.74 -1.48 -3.74
C LEU A 70 4.11 -0.15 -3.10
N VAL A 71 3.99 -0.04 -1.78
CA VAL A 71 4.28 1.21 -1.06
C VAL A 71 5.77 1.51 -1.00
N SER A 72 6.64 0.49 -0.97
CA SER A 72 8.09 0.69 -1.09
C SER A 72 8.47 1.26 -2.46
N ILE A 73 7.89 0.69 -3.53
CA ILE A 73 8.05 1.21 -4.89
C ILE A 73 7.59 2.68 -4.95
N CYS A 74 6.46 3.02 -4.34
CA CYS A 74 5.97 4.39 -4.30
C CYS A 74 6.95 5.34 -3.60
N VAL A 75 7.47 4.95 -2.42
CA VAL A 75 8.43 5.77 -1.67
C VAL A 75 9.71 5.99 -2.46
N ASP A 76 10.23 4.95 -3.11
CA ASP A 76 11.44 5.03 -3.94
C ASP A 76 11.22 5.95 -5.14
N ALA A 77 10.08 5.83 -5.81
CA ALA A 77 9.70 6.66 -6.95
C ALA A 77 9.54 8.14 -6.55
N ILE A 78 8.87 8.43 -5.42
CA ILE A 78 8.71 9.80 -4.90
C ILE A 78 10.08 10.43 -4.64
N ARG A 79 10.96 9.71 -3.94
CA ARG A 79 12.32 10.19 -3.63
C ARG A 79 13.14 10.43 -4.88
N SER A 80 13.09 9.49 -5.82
CA SER A 80 13.80 9.59 -7.09
C SER A 80 13.34 10.78 -7.90
N GLN A 81 12.04 11.04 -7.94
CA GLN A 81 11.47 12.19 -8.64
C GLN A 81 11.83 13.52 -7.97
N CYS A 82 11.78 13.61 -6.63
CA CYS A 82 12.23 14.79 -5.90
C CYS A 82 13.71 15.11 -6.19
N LEU A 83 14.57 14.08 -6.19
CA LEU A 83 15.98 14.22 -6.51
C LEU A 83 16.21 14.69 -7.95
N ARG A 84 15.52 14.08 -8.93
CA ARG A 84 15.60 14.44 -10.36
C ARG A 84 15.17 15.88 -10.60
N SER A 85 14.11 16.32 -9.93
CA SER A 85 13.57 17.68 -10.06
C SER A 85 14.29 18.71 -9.19
N ARG A 86 15.31 18.31 -8.41
CA ARG A 86 16.04 19.16 -7.45
C ARG A 86 15.13 19.86 -6.44
N GLN A 87 14.12 19.13 -5.99
CA GLN A 87 13.12 19.62 -5.06
C GLN A 87 13.40 19.10 -3.65
N PRO A 88 12.93 19.79 -2.61
CA PRO A 88 13.08 19.30 -1.24
C PRO A 88 12.34 17.96 -1.08
N PRO A 89 12.79 17.08 -0.16
CA PRO A 89 12.07 15.85 0.16
C PRO A 89 10.64 16.12 0.62
N VAL A 90 9.71 15.30 0.16
CA VAL A 90 8.30 15.34 0.55
C VAL A 90 8.05 14.36 1.70
N GLU A 91 7.26 14.76 2.70
CA GLU A 91 6.82 13.86 3.77
C GLU A 91 5.86 12.81 3.20
N VAL A 92 6.07 11.53 3.50
CA VAL A 92 5.20 10.47 2.93
C VAL A 92 4.41 9.81 4.06
N CYS A 93 3.10 9.71 3.88
CA CYS A 93 2.20 8.95 4.74
C CYS A 93 1.71 7.71 3.98
N ILE A 94 1.88 6.53 4.56
CA ILE A 94 1.51 5.25 3.96
C ILE A 94 0.40 4.61 4.79
N PHE A 95 -0.66 4.19 4.13
CA PHE A 95 -1.72 3.40 4.74
C PHE A 95 -1.82 2.03 4.08
N LEU A 96 -1.77 0.97 4.90
CA LEU A 96 -2.05 -0.38 4.44
C LEU A 96 -3.47 -0.76 4.85
N ASN A 97 -4.32 -1.02 3.86
CA ASN A 97 -5.70 -1.44 4.04
C ASN A 97 -5.86 -2.93 3.74
N ASP A 98 -6.67 -3.59 4.55
CA ASP A 98 -7.23 -4.91 4.28
C ASP A 98 -8.50 -5.10 5.14
N LEU A 99 -9.19 -6.24 5.00
CA LEU A 99 -10.34 -6.58 5.84
C LEU A 99 -9.93 -6.78 7.31
N PRO A 100 -10.85 -6.60 8.28
CA PRO A 100 -10.52 -6.61 9.71
C PRO A 100 -9.82 -7.87 10.22
N ASP A 101 -10.09 -9.03 9.62
CA ASP A 101 -9.55 -10.33 10.02
C ASP A 101 -8.17 -10.64 9.43
N ASN A 102 -7.60 -9.73 8.64
CA ASN A 102 -6.23 -9.86 8.16
C ASN A 102 -5.21 -9.84 9.31
N ASP A 103 -4.02 -10.42 9.08
CA ASP A 103 -2.93 -10.47 10.06
C ASP A 103 -2.21 -9.11 10.18
N PHE A 104 -2.91 -8.11 10.71
CA PHE A 104 -2.35 -6.77 10.94
C PHE A 104 -1.23 -6.77 11.99
N ASN A 105 -1.17 -7.77 12.87
CA ASN A 105 -0.04 -7.90 13.80
C ASN A 105 1.28 -8.06 13.05
N MET A 106 1.28 -8.84 11.97
CA MET A 106 2.44 -8.99 11.11
C MET A 106 2.70 -7.73 10.28
N VAL A 107 1.65 -7.13 9.72
CA VAL A 107 1.75 -5.90 8.93
C VAL A 107 2.35 -4.75 9.74
N VAL A 108 1.87 -4.53 10.97
CA VAL A 108 2.38 -3.47 11.85
C VAL A 108 3.85 -3.69 12.20
N LYS A 109 4.28 -4.93 12.48
CA LYS A 109 5.71 -5.24 12.70
C LYS A 109 6.57 -4.88 11.49
N SER A 110 6.11 -5.20 10.29
CA SER A 110 6.79 -4.83 9.04
C SER A 110 6.81 -3.32 8.83
N LEU A 111 5.71 -2.61 9.12
CA LEU A 111 5.64 -1.15 9.01
C LEU A 111 6.60 -0.44 9.99
N VAL A 112 6.72 -0.93 11.23
CA VAL A 112 7.68 -0.38 12.21
C VAL A 112 9.12 -0.55 11.70
N ALA A 113 9.48 -1.72 11.18
CA ALA A 113 10.80 -1.95 10.59
C ALA A 113 11.04 -1.07 9.35
N PHE A 114 10.00 -0.88 8.53
CA PHE A 114 10.04 -0.02 7.36
C PHE A 114 10.32 1.45 7.75
N GLN A 115 9.60 1.99 8.73
CA GLN A 115 9.77 3.36 9.23
C GLN A 115 11.17 3.62 9.79
N GLN A 116 11.77 2.64 10.48
CA GLN A 116 13.14 2.75 11.00
C GLN A 116 14.16 2.98 9.87
N SER A 117 13.94 2.35 8.72
CA SER A 117 14.74 2.53 7.50
C SER A 117 14.35 3.79 6.70
N HIS A 118 13.21 4.42 7.01
CA HIS A 118 12.60 5.52 6.25
C HIS A 118 12.13 6.65 7.16
N ARG A 119 13.07 7.40 7.76
CA ARG A 119 12.80 8.41 8.81
C ARG A 119 11.79 9.52 8.45
N SER A 120 11.53 9.77 7.17
CA SER A 120 10.57 10.76 6.68
C SER A 120 9.20 10.17 6.30
N VAL A 121 8.92 8.93 6.73
CA VAL A 121 7.70 8.19 6.41
C VAL A 121 6.86 7.93 7.66
N VAL A 122 5.63 8.40 7.64
CA VAL A 122 4.59 8.02 8.60
C VAL A 122 3.83 6.82 8.03
N THR A 123 3.55 5.81 8.85
CA THR A 123 2.77 4.65 8.43
C THR A 123 1.55 4.46 9.33
N GLY A 124 0.54 3.81 8.76
CA GLY A 124 -0.66 3.40 9.46
C GLY A 124 -1.34 2.23 8.78
N VAL A 125 -2.32 1.66 9.47
CA VAL A 125 -3.21 0.64 8.92
C VAL A 125 -4.63 1.20 8.85
N MET A 126 -5.40 0.77 7.86
CA MET A 126 -6.80 1.16 7.66
C MET A 126 -7.66 -0.09 7.51
N PRO A 127 -8.06 -0.77 8.60
CA PRO A 127 -8.88 -1.97 8.52
C PRO A 127 -10.29 -1.64 8.01
N GLY A 128 -10.78 -2.44 7.06
CA GLY A 128 -12.13 -2.30 6.52
C GLY A 128 -12.21 -2.66 5.03
N SER A 129 -13.43 -2.87 4.54
CA SER A 129 -13.66 -3.10 3.12
C SER A 129 -13.39 -1.84 2.29
N PHE A 130 -12.55 -1.96 1.25
CA PHE A 130 -12.36 -0.88 0.26
C PHE A 130 -13.56 -0.68 -0.67
N TYR A 131 -14.60 -1.52 -0.58
CA TYR A 131 -15.91 -1.23 -1.18
C TYR A 131 -16.71 -0.21 -0.37
N GLY A 132 -16.31 0.04 0.88
CA GLY A 132 -16.79 1.14 1.70
C GLY A 132 -15.86 2.35 1.67
N ARG A 133 -16.21 3.37 2.46
CA ARG A 133 -15.36 4.56 2.65
C ARG A 133 -14.27 4.27 3.68
N LEU A 134 -13.01 4.34 3.26
CA LEU A 134 -11.84 4.23 4.14
C LEU A 134 -11.19 5.59 4.47
N PHE A 135 -11.32 6.56 3.56
CA PHE A 135 -10.64 7.86 3.66
C PHE A 135 -11.65 9.01 3.54
N THR A 136 -11.28 10.17 4.09
CA THR A 136 -12.04 11.41 3.90
C THR A 136 -11.84 11.94 2.48
N SER A 137 -12.76 12.79 2.03
CA SER A 137 -12.64 13.39 0.70
C SER A 137 -11.39 14.28 0.61
N GLY A 138 -10.59 14.10 -0.45
CA GLY A 138 -9.39 14.90 -0.69
C GLY A 138 -8.16 14.54 0.15
N SER A 139 -8.15 13.41 0.86
CA SER A 139 -7.03 13.04 1.75
C SER A 139 -6.02 12.06 1.16
N LEU A 140 -6.28 11.51 -0.04
CA LEU A 140 -5.44 10.48 -0.67
C LEU A 140 -4.88 10.98 -2.00
N HIS A 141 -3.58 10.81 -2.22
CA HIS A 141 -2.90 11.26 -3.44
C HIS A 141 -2.69 10.10 -4.43
N LEU A 142 -2.38 8.91 -3.91
CA LEU A 142 -2.19 7.71 -4.72
C LEU A 142 -2.79 6.50 -3.99
N ALA A 143 -3.57 5.70 -4.72
CA ALA A 143 -4.04 4.39 -4.28
C ALA A 143 -3.44 3.32 -5.19
N CYS A 144 -2.89 2.29 -4.59
CA CYS A 144 -2.43 1.08 -5.27
C CYS A 144 -3.30 -0.09 -4.83
N SER A 145 -3.45 -1.06 -5.73
CA SER A 145 -4.13 -2.32 -5.46
C SER A 145 -3.56 -3.35 -6.42
N ALA A 146 -3.23 -4.53 -5.91
CA ALA A 146 -2.83 -5.68 -6.71
C ALA A 146 -3.46 -6.94 -6.13
N ASN A 147 -4.07 -7.76 -7.00
CA ASN A 147 -4.65 -9.04 -6.61
C ASN A 147 -5.70 -8.98 -5.48
N SER A 148 -6.42 -7.86 -5.37
CA SER A 148 -7.49 -7.69 -4.37
C SER A 148 -8.85 -7.34 -4.98
N LEU A 149 -8.91 -6.56 -6.06
CA LEU A 149 -10.17 -6.11 -6.69
C LEU A 149 -11.04 -7.23 -7.32
N HIS A 150 -10.49 -8.43 -7.51
CA HIS A 150 -11.26 -9.56 -8.04
C HIS A 150 -12.14 -10.25 -6.99
N TRP A 151 -11.93 -9.94 -5.69
CA TRP A 151 -12.77 -10.44 -4.60
C TRP A 151 -14.07 -9.63 -4.53
N LEU A 152 -15.21 -10.28 -4.77
CA LEU A 152 -16.52 -9.64 -4.75
C LEU A 152 -16.97 -9.35 -3.30
N SER A 153 -17.87 -8.37 -3.13
CA SER A 153 -18.43 -8.05 -1.81
C SER A 153 -19.39 -9.11 -1.30
N GLU A 154 -20.04 -9.84 -2.21
CA GLU A 154 -21.03 -10.87 -1.92
C GLU A 154 -20.90 -12.02 -2.93
N VAL A 155 -21.33 -13.21 -2.53
CA VAL A 155 -21.48 -14.36 -3.44
C VAL A 155 -22.66 -14.08 -4.37
N VAL A 156 -22.43 -14.19 -5.68
CA VAL A 156 -23.47 -14.08 -6.72
C VAL A 156 -24.25 -15.40 -6.83
#